data_AF-A0AAX3T1W2-F1
#
_entry.id   AF-A0AAX3T1W2-F1
#
_cell.length_a   1.000
_cell.length_b   1.000
_cell.length_c   1.000
_cell.angle_alpha   90.00
_cell.angle_beta   90.00
_cell.angle_gamma   90.00
#
_symmetry.space_group_name_H-M   'P 1'
#
loop_
_entity.id
_entity.type
_entity.pdbx_description
1 polymer ?
#
loop_
_entity_poly.entity_id
_entity_poly.type
_entity_poly.pdbx_seq_one_letter_code
_entity_poly.pdbx_strand_id
1 'polypeptide(L)'
;MRLSPGQAGGTELELIHAAFVGEPLFATYGPGAGGVGWDLLLLGLTRLLVDGETADHEAIEKSPEGREFIRRSAAAWGEAHLAAGGEPAQVAAAAAATAKFYAPDSV
;
A
#
# COMPACT_ATOMS: atom_id res chain seq x y z
N MET A 1 3.75 6.12 -14.46
CA MET A 1 5.10 6.01 -13.86
C MET A 1 6.02 6.95 -14.61
N ARG A 2 6.83 7.73 -13.90
CA ARG A 2 7.83 8.65 -14.44
C ARG A 2 9.13 8.49 -13.66
N LEU A 3 10.25 8.57 -14.37
CA LEU A 3 11.59 8.56 -13.81
C LEU A 3 12.29 9.88 -14.14
N SER A 4 12.98 10.47 -13.18
CA SER A 4 13.83 11.65 -13.38
C SER A 4 15.16 11.52 -12.64
N PRO A 5 16.22 12.22 -13.08
CA PRO A 5 17.47 12.28 -12.32
C PRO A 5 17.22 12.83 -10.91
N GLY A 6 17.69 12.10 -9.90
CA GLY A 6 17.65 12.53 -8.51
C GLY A 6 18.78 13.49 -8.19
N GLN A 7 18.54 14.40 -7.24
CA GLN A 7 19.47 15.47 -6.86
C GLN A 7 20.81 14.96 -6.31
N ALA A 8 20.86 13.72 -5.80
CA ALA A 8 22.05 13.08 -5.23
C ALA A 8 22.66 11.98 -6.13
N GLY A 9 22.39 12.02 -7.44
CA GLY A 9 22.93 11.04 -8.39
C GLY A 9 22.19 9.70 -8.48
N GLY A 10 20.95 9.64 -7.95
CA GLY A 10 20.03 8.50 -8.09
C GLY A 10 18.91 8.74 -9.11
N THR A 11 17.84 7.96 -9.03
CA THR A 11 16.61 8.14 -9.82
C THR A 11 15.45 8.47 -8.89
N GLU A 12 14.73 9.54 -9.18
CA GLU A 12 13.43 9.82 -8.58
C GLU A 12 12.34 9.06 -9.35
N LEU A 13 11.60 8.22 -8.63
CA LEU A 13 10.47 7.44 -9.15
C LEU A 13 9.16 8.09 -8.70
N GLU A 14 8.34 8.49 -9.67
CA GLU A 14 6.97 8.92 -9.41
C GLU A 14 5.98 7.88 -9.99
N LEU A 15 5.07 7.43 -9.14
CA LEU A 15 4.02 6.49 -9.49
C LEU A 15 2.65 7.11 -9.23
N ILE A 16 1.84 7.20 -10.28
CA ILE A 16 0.43 7.57 -10.20
C ILE A 16 -0.38 6.40 -10.72
N HIS A 17 -1.29 5.91 -9.88
CA HIS A 17 -2.28 4.90 -10.25
C HIS A 17 -3.67 5.50 -10.06
N ALA A 18 -4.40 5.62 -11.16
CA ALA A 18 -5.78 6.08 -11.16
C ALA A 18 -6.64 4.97 -11.77
N ALA A 19 -7.68 4.57 -11.05
CA ALA A 19 -8.62 3.55 -11.48
C ALA A 19 -10.04 3.96 -11.10
N PHE A 20 -11.01 3.60 -11.94
CA PHE A 20 -12.41 3.64 -11.52
C PHE A 20 -12.69 2.39 -10.69
N VAL A 21 -12.80 2.55 -9.37
CA VAL A 21 -13.16 1.47 -8.46
C VAL A 21 -14.65 1.58 -8.17
N GLY A 22 -15.42 0.67 -8.75
CA GLY A 22 -16.87 0.64 -8.56
C GLY A 22 -17.29 0.13 -7.18
N GLU A 23 -18.59 0.24 -6.91
CA GLU A 23 -19.22 -0.37 -5.75
C GLU A 23 -19.23 -1.92 -5.86
N PRO A 24 -19.12 -2.65 -4.73
CA PRO A 24 -18.94 -2.15 -3.37
C PRO A 24 -17.47 -1.94 -2.97
N LEU A 25 -16.52 -2.11 -3.89
CA LEU A 25 -15.09 -2.21 -3.56
C LEU A 25 -14.54 -0.91 -2.97
N PHE A 26 -14.89 0.25 -3.55
CA PHE A 26 -14.39 1.52 -3.03
C PHE A 26 -14.98 1.85 -1.65
N ALA A 27 -16.28 1.62 -1.43
CA ALA A 27 -16.88 1.79 -0.11
C ALA A 27 -16.25 0.87 0.95
N THR A 28 -15.88 -0.35 0.55
CA THR A 28 -15.37 -1.38 1.47
C THR A 28 -13.89 -1.19 1.81
N TYR A 29 -13.05 -0.82 0.85
CA TYR A 29 -11.59 -0.81 1.01
C TYR A 29 -10.96 0.57 0.78
N GLY A 30 -11.71 1.52 0.20
CA GLY A 30 -11.22 2.86 -0.10
C GLY A 30 -9.98 2.85 -1.02
N PRO A 31 -9.13 3.90 -0.97
CA PRO A 31 -7.92 3.97 -1.79
C PRO A 31 -6.85 2.94 -1.37
N GLY A 32 -6.94 2.40 -0.14
CA GLY A 32 -6.04 1.37 0.35
C GLY A 32 -6.07 0.08 -0.47
N ALA A 33 -7.19 -0.22 -1.15
CA ALA A 33 -7.34 -1.40 -2.01
C ALA A 33 -6.21 -1.58 -3.03
N GLY A 34 -5.81 -0.48 -3.69
CA GLY A 34 -4.68 -0.47 -4.62
C GLY A 34 -3.42 0.08 -3.98
N GLY A 35 -3.56 1.05 -3.08
CA GLY A 35 -2.44 1.75 -2.46
C GLY A 35 -1.48 0.84 -1.71
N VAL A 36 -2.01 -0.07 -0.86
CA VAL A 36 -1.17 -0.98 -0.07
C VAL A 36 -0.40 -1.95 -0.98
N GLY A 37 -1.02 -2.43 -2.05
CA GLY A 37 -0.35 -3.28 -3.04
C GLY A 37 0.82 -2.57 -3.74
N TRP A 38 0.67 -1.28 -4.06
CA TRP A 38 1.76 -0.48 -4.61
C TRP A 38 2.90 -0.27 -3.61
N ASP A 39 2.59 -0.03 -2.34
CA ASP A 39 3.61 0.10 -1.30
C ASP A 39 4.41 -1.21 -1.12
N LEU A 40 3.73 -2.36 -1.14
CA LEU A 40 4.37 -3.68 -1.10
C LEU A 40 5.27 -3.93 -2.32
N LEU A 41 4.83 -3.52 -3.51
CA LEU A 41 5.63 -3.63 -4.73
C LEU A 41 6.89 -2.76 -4.65
N LEU A 42 6.79 -1.54 -4.11
CA LEU A 42 7.94 -0.67 -3.90
C LEU A 42 8.91 -1.21 -2.83
N LEU A 43 8.39 -1.87 -1.80
CA LEU A 43 9.21 -2.60 -0.84
C LEU A 43 9.99 -3.74 -1.51
N GLY A 44 9.33 -4.53 -2.37
CA GLY A 44 9.96 -5.59 -3.14
C GLY A 44 11.04 -5.06 -4.10
N LEU A 45 10.75 -3.96 -4.80
CA LEU A 45 11.72 -3.28 -5.66
C LEU A 45 12.95 -2.81 -4.87
N THR A 46 12.75 -2.29 -3.65
CA THR A 46 13.86 -1.86 -2.79
C THR A 46 14.80 -3.01 -2.46
N ARG A 47 14.25 -4.19 -2.11
CA ARG A 47 15.06 -5.40 -1.84
C ARG A 47 15.83 -5.85 -3.08
N LEU A 48 15.19 -5.83 -4.25
CA LEU A 48 15.86 -6.17 -5.50
C LEU A 48 17.03 -5.24 -5.80
N LEU A 49 16.87 -3.94 -5.56
CA LEU A 49 17.91 -2.95 -5.84
C LEU A 49 19.06 -2.97 -4.83
N VAL A 50 18.79 -3.30 -3.56
CA VAL A 50 19.80 -3.29 -2.49
C VAL A 50 20.50 -4.64 -2.35
N ASP A 51 19.73 -5.73 -2.34
CA ASP A 51 20.21 -7.09 -2.03
C ASP A 51 20.38 -7.96 -3.28
N GLY A 52 19.82 -7.54 -4.42
CA GLY A 52 19.81 -8.33 -5.66
C GLY A 52 18.79 -9.48 -5.66
N GLU A 53 17.94 -9.55 -4.64
CA GLU A 53 16.98 -10.64 -4.44
C GLU A 53 15.56 -10.24 -4.83
N THR A 54 14.84 -11.13 -5.50
CA THR A 54 13.40 -10.96 -5.71
C THR A 54 12.69 -11.26 -4.40
N ALA A 55 11.88 -10.31 -3.93
CA ALA A 55 11.06 -10.48 -2.75
C ALA A 55 10.01 -11.60 -2.93
N ASP A 56 9.98 -12.56 -2.02
CA ASP A 56 8.83 -13.45 -1.85
C ASP A 56 7.70 -12.67 -1.14
N HIS A 57 6.68 -12.30 -1.90
CA HIS A 57 5.55 -11.52 -1.41
C HIS A 57 4.78 -12.26 -0.31
N GLU A 58 4.58 -13.57 -0.44
CA GLU A 58 3.81 -14.35 0.53
C GLU A 58 4.58 -14.47 1.86
N ALA A 59 5.91 -14.62 1.78
CA ALA A 59 6.76 -14.59 2.97
C ALA A 59 6.75 -13.23 3.68
N ILE A 60 6.74 -12.12 2.93
CA ILE A 60 6.63 -10.77 3.50
C ILE A 60 5.29 -10.60 4.21
N GLU A 61 4.18 -10.89 3.54
CA GLU A 61 2.82 -10.72 4.10
C GLU A 61 2.59 -11.55 5.37
N LYS A 62 3.27 -12.70 5.51
CA LYS A 62 3.18 -13.56 6.69
C LYS A 62 4.15 -13.19 7.82
N SER A 63 5.22 -12.46 7.52
CA SER A 63 6.19 -12.03 8.54
C SER A 63 5.61 -10.98 9.49
N PRO A 64 6.01 -10.96 10.79
CA PRO A 64 5.59 -9.91 11.72
C PRO A 64 5.85 -8.49 11.19
N GLU A 65 7.01 -8.28 10.56
CA GLU A 65 7.44 -6.99 10.02
C GLU A 65 6.59 -6.58 8.81
N GLY A 66 6.30 -7.50 7.89
CA GLY A 66 5.45 -7.22 6.73
C GLY A 66 4.00 -6.97 7.12
N ARG A 67 3.48 -7.68 8.12
CA ARG A 67 2.14 -7.42 8.68
C ARG A 67 2.03 -6.03 9.29
N GLU A 68 3.06 -5.59 10.02
CA GLU A 68 3.07 -4.22 10.57
C GLU A 68 3.25 -3.17 9.46
N PHE A 69 4.05 -3.44 8.43
CA PHE A 69 4.14 -2.58 7.25
C PHE A 69 2.77 -2.40 6.58
N ILE A 70 2.05 -3.50 6.34
CA ILE A 70 0.70 -3.51 5.76
C ILE A 70 -0.28 -2.69 6.60
N ARG A 71 -0.29 -2.90 7.92
CA ARG A 71 -1.15 -2.13 8.84
C ARG A 71 -0.86 -0.63 8.75
N ARG A 72 0.41 -0.24 8.75
CA ARG A 72 0.82 1.17 8.68
C ARG A 72 0.50 1.79 7.32
N SER A 73 0.71 1.05 6.23
CA SER A 73 0.35 1.49 4.88
C SER A 73 -1.17 1.67 4.76
N ALA A 74 -1.98 0.71 5.21
CA ALA A 74 -3.44 0.83 5.21
C ALA A 74 -3.94 2.03 6.03
N ALA A 75 -3.34 2.28 7.20
CA ALA A 75 -3.64 3.46 8.00
C ALA A 75 -3.27 4.76 7.27
N ALA A 76 -2.09 4.83 6.64
CA ALA A 76 -1.66 6.00 5.88
C ALA A 76 -2.58 6.31 4.69
N TRP A 77 -3.05 5.27 3.97
CA TRP A 77 -4.06 5.43 2.93
C TRP A 77 -5.43 5.85 3.50
N GLY A 78 -5.76 5.44 4.72
CA GLY A 78 -6.90 5.96 5.47
C GLY A 78 -6.78 7.47 5.75
N GLU A 79 -5.64 7.93 6.26
CA GLU A 79 -5.37 9.36 6.49
C GLU A 79 -5.44 10.16 5.18
N ALA A 80 -4.89 9.64 4.09
CA ALA A 80 -4.99 10.26 2.77
C ALA A 80 -6.46 10.33 2.28
N HIS A 81 -7.26 9.28 2.53
CA HIS A 81 -8.69 9.27 2.19
C HIS A 81 -9.46 10.32 2.99
N LEU A 82 -9.19 10.45 4.30
CA LEU A 82 -9.79 11.47 5.15
C LEU A 82 -9.41 12.89 4.68
N ALA A 83 -8.13 13.12 4.38
CA ALA A 83 -7.65 14.38 3.85
C ALA A 83 -8.27 14.76 2.50
N ALA A 84 -8.65 13.75 1.70
CA ALA A 84 -9.38 13.92 0.44
C ALA A 84 -10.90 14.13 0.62
N GLY A 85 -11.41 14.17 1.86
CA GLY A 85 -12.82 14.41 2.17
C GLY A 85 -13.67 13.16 2.37
N GLY A 86 -13.06 11.99 2.57
CA GLY A 86 -13.78 10.77 2.94
C GLY A 86 -14.52 10.90 4.27
N GLU A 87 -15.65 10.21 4.41
CA GLU A 87 -16.43 10.22 5.66
C GLU A 87 -15.66 9.45 6.75
N PRO A 88 -15.47 10.02 7.97
CA PRO A 88 -14.60 9.44 8.99
C PRO A 88 -14.89 7.98 9.36
N ALA A 89 -16.16 7.59 9.54
CA ALA A 89 -16.50 6.22 9.92
C ALA A 89 -16.24 5.22 8.78
N GLN A 90 -16.57 5.60 7.54
CA GLN A 90 -16.25 4.82 6.34
C GLN A 90 -14.74 4.68 6.15
N VAL A 91 -13.97 5.76 6.32
CA VAL A 91 -12.50 5.74 6.21
C VAL A 91 -11.89 4.76 7.22
N ALA A 92 -12.32 4.83 8.48
CA ALA A 92 -11.84 3.93 9.53
C ALA A 92 -12.17 2.46 9.21
N ALA A 93 -13.40 2.19 8.75
CA ALA A 93 -13.82 0.85 8.34
C ALA A 93 -13.01 0.34 7.13
N ALA A 94 -12.77 1.19 6.13
CA ALA A 94 -12.03 0.86 4.92
C ALA A 94 -10.55 0.55 5.18
N ALA A 95 -9.90 1.34 6.05
CA ALA A 95 -8.51 1.10 6.46
C ALA A 95 -8.40 -0.24 7.21
N ALA A 96 -9.32 -0.53 8.13
CA ALA A 96 -9.35 -1.80 8.86
C ALA A 96 -9.61 -2.99 7.93
N ALA A 97 -10.57 -2.87 7.01
CA ALA A 97 -10.88 -3.90 6.02
C ALA A 97 -9.69 -4.19 5.10
N THR A 98 -9.01 -3.14 4.63
CA THR A 98 -7.80 -3.27 3.79
C THR A 98 -6.66 -3.95 4.54
N ALA A 99 -6.38 -3.52 5.78
CA ALA A 99 -5.35 -4.15 6.60
C ALA A 99 -5.65 -5.65 6.81
N LYS A 100 -6.90 -6.00 7.08
CA LYS A 100 -7.33 -7.40 7.25
C LYS A 100 -7.25 -8.20 5.95
N PHE A 101 -7.49 -7.58 4.79
CA PHE A 101 -7.38 -8.24 3.49
C PHE A 101 -5.94 -8.63 3.19
N TYR A 102 -4.98 -7.71 3.36
CA TYR A 102 -3.57 -7.95 3.08
C TYR A 102 -2.82 -8.71 4.20
N ALA A 103 -3.24 -8.56 5.45
CA ALA A 103 -2.64 -9.23 6.62
C ALA A 103 -3.73 -9.89 7.48
N PRO A 104 -4.38 -10.96 6.98
CA PRO A 104 -5.45 -11.65 7.72
C PRO A 104 -4.93 -12.22 9.02
N ASP A 105 -5.79 -12.35 10.04
CA ASP A 105 -5.40 -12.97 11.32
C ASP A 105 -4.89 -14.40 11.07
N SER A 106 -3.82 -14.78 11.75
CA SER A 106 -3.29 -16.14 11.69
C SER A 106 -4.34 -17.12 12.25
N VAL A 107 -4.62 -18.19 11.50
CA VAL A 107 -5.49 -19.31 11.93
C VAL A 107 -4.74 -20.20 12.92
#